data_AF-A0A7V1I3D7-F1
#
_entry.id   AF-A0A7V1I3D7-F1
#
_cell.length_a   1.000
_cell.length_b   1.000
_cell.length_c   1.000
_cell.angle_alpha   90.00
_cell.angle_beta   90.00
_cell.angle_gamma   90.00
#
_symmetry.space_group_name_H-M   'P 1'
#
loop_
_entity.id
_entity.type
_entity.pdbx_description
1 polymer ?
#
loop_
_entity_poly.entity_id
_entity_poly.type
_entity_poly.pdbx_seq_one_letter_code
_entity_poly.pdbx_strand_id
1 'polypeptide(L)' 'MKRVKLGIIGFGTVGQGFAEILANKKEQIEKNYNTEITIVGIADPVKGSVYNKKGIDLRKALEAVTKGKKIDD' A
#
# COMPACT_ATOMS: atom_id res chain seq x y z
N MET A 1 -20.86 -3.55 2.72
CA MET A 1 -19.39 -3.60 2.61
C MET A 1 -18.78 -2.40 3.30
N LYS A 2 -17.93 -2.63 4.32
CA LYS A 2 -17.19 -1.59 5.04
C LYS A 2 -16.04 -1.10 4.15
N ARG A 3 -15.80 0.22 4.08
CA ARG A 3 -14.66 0.79 3.34
C ARG A 3 -13.67 1.42 4.30
N VAL A 4 -12.42 0.99 4.25
CA VAL A 4 -11.36 1.43 5.16
C VAL A 4 -10.23 2.03 4.34
N LYS A 5 -9.90 3.29 4.63
CA LYS A 5 -8.73 3.97 4.06
C LYS A 5 -7.58 3.91 5.05
N LEU A 6 -6.43 3.45 4.60
CA LEU A 6 -5.23 3.31 5.44
C LEU A 6 -4.07 4.13 4.88
N GLY A 7 -3.23 4.62 5.79
CA GLY A 7 -1.90 5.14 5.49
C GLY A 7 -0.84 4.19 6.03
N ILE A 8 0.29 4.07 5.33
CA ILE A 8 1.46 3.33 5.79
C ILE A 8 2.56 4.34 6.13
N ILE A 9 3.08 4.28 7.36
CA ILE A 9 4.24 5.07 7.79
C ILE A 9 5.42 4.11 7.93
N GLY A 10 6.46 4.35 7.15
CA GLY A 10 7.59 3.44 6.95
C GLY A 10 7.30 2.42 5.84
N PHE A 11 8.13 2.44 4.79
CA PHE A 11 8.07 1.55 3.64
C PHE A 11 9.39 0.79 3.44
N GLY A 12 10.01 0.38 4.55
CA GLY A 12 11.08 -0.62 4.60
C GLY A 12 10.54 -2.05 4.58
N THR A 13 11.31 -3.02 5.07
CA THR A 13 10.97 -4.46 4.99
C THR A 13 9.56 -4.79 5.49
N VAL A 14 9.16 -4.26 6.65
CA VAL A 14 7.83 -4.53 7.23
C VAL A 14 6.72 -3.87 6.43
N GLY A 15 6.89 -2.59 6.05
CA GLY A 15 5.89 -1.85 5.27
C GLY A 15 5.67 -2.47 3.89
N GLN A 16 6.75 -2.92 3.24
CA GLN A 16 6.71 -3.62 1.96
C GLN A 16 6.04 -5.00 2.09
N GLY A 17 6.43 -5.81 3.08
CA GLY A 17 5.79 -7.12 3.31
C GLY A 17 4.30 -6.99 3.64
N PHE A 18 3.90 -5.97 4.41
CA PHE A 18 2.49 -5.67 4.67
C PHE A 18 1.75 -5.28 3.39
N ALA A 19 2.34 -4.43 2.55
CA ALA A 19 1.76 -4.04 1.26
C ALA A 19 1.62 -5.24 0.31
N GLU A 20 2.60 -6.15 0.27
CA GLU A 20 2.54 -7.36 -0.53
C GLU A 20 1.41 -8.30 -0.07
N ILE A 21 1.32 -8.56 1.24
CA ILE A 21 0.24 -9.38 1.81
C ILE A 21 -1.13 -8.75 1.49
N LEU A 22 -1.29 -7.43 1.65
CA LEU A 22 -2.53 -6.74 1.32
C LEU A 22 -2.88 -6.83 -0.17
N ALA A 23 -1.90 -6.65 -1.05
CA ALA A 23 -2.11 -6.75 -2.50
C ALA A 23 -2.54 -8.16 -2.92
N ASN A 24 -2.02 -9.20 -2.26
CA ASN A 24 -2.33 -10.60 -2.55
C ASN A 24 -3.62 -11.07 -1.89
N LYS A 25 -3.97 -10.55 -0.70
CA LYS A 25 -5.15 -10.99 0.07
C LYS A 25 -6.36 -10.08 -0.06
N LYS A 26 -6.33 -9.07 -0.94
CA LYS A 26 -7.43 -8.10 -1.11
C LYS A 26 -8.80 -8.78 -1.28
N GLU A 27 -8.91 -9.71 -2.22
CA GLU A 27 -10.16 -10.44 -2.49
C GLU A 27 -10.60 -11.31 -1.30
N GLN A 28 -9.64 -11.95 -0.63
CA GLN A 28 -9.92 -12.76 0.56
C GLN A 28 -10.47 -11.89 1.70
N ILE A 29 -9.94 -10.67 1.88
CA ILE A 29 -10.39 -9.74 2.91
C ILE A 29 -11.81 -9.25 2.59
N GLU A 30 -12.06 -8.87 1.33
CA GLU A 30 -13.37 -8.44 0.86
C GLU A 30 -14.43 -9.54 1.07
N LYS A 31 -14.11 -10.78 0.69
CA LYS A 31 -15.02 -11.92 0.82
C LYS A 31 -15.27 -12.32 2.28
N ASN A 32 -14.21 -12.48 3.08
CA ASN A 32 -14.33 -13.07 4.42
C ASN A 32 -14.78 -12.07 5.48
N TYR A 33 -14.50 -10.78 5.28
CA TYR A 33 -14.79 -9.74 6.27
C TYR A 33 -15.71 -8.63 5.74
N ASN A 34 -16.26 -8.77 4.52
CA ASN A 34 -17.12 -7.77 3.87
C ASN A 34 -16.50 -6.36 3.93
N THR A 35 -15.18 -6.28 3.75
CA THR A 35 -14.38 -5.08 3.96
C THR A 35 -13.44 -4.83 2.77
N GLU A 36 -13.54 -3.64 2.20
CA GLU A 36 -12.63 -3.14 1.17
C GLU A 36 -11.58 -2.24 1.82
N ILE A 37 -10.30 -2.56 1.62
CA ILE A 37 -9.17 -1.79 2.11
C ILE A 37 -8.55 -1.02 0.95
N THR A 38 -8.35 0.28 1.14
CA THR A 38 -7.66 1.15 0.18
C THR A 38 -6.49 1.84 0.87
N ILE A 39 -5.27 1.61 0.39
CA ILE A 39 -4.12 2.41 0.82
C ILE A 39 -4.20 3.75 0.11
N VAL A 40 -4.24 4.84 0.87
CA VAL A 40 -4.35 6.22 0.33
C VAL A 40 -3.11 7.07 0.59
N GLY A 41 -2.21 6.61 1.47
CA GLY A 41 -0.94 7.28 1.74
C GLY A 41 0.17 6.27 2.05
N ILE A 42 1.37 6.55 1.58
CA ILE A 42 2.60 5.88 2.01
C ILE A 42 3.60 7.00 2.31
N ALA A 43 4.25 6.94 3.47
CA ALA A 43 5.27 7.92 3.86
C ALA A 43 6.51 7.19 4.36
N ASP A 44 7.66 7.45 3.72
CA ASP A 44 8.96 6.93 4.14
C ASP A 44 10.04 8.00 3.92
N PRO A 45 10.95 8.22 4.89
CA PRO A 45 11.97 9.26 4.77
C PRO A 45 13.01 9.00 3.67
N VAL A 46 13.22 7.75 3.26
CA VAL A 46 14.22 7.36 2.26
C VAL A 46 13.56 7.01 0.92
N LYS A 47 12.43 6.30 0.96
CA LYS A 47 11.73 5.78 -0.23
C LYS A 47 10.71 6.77 -0.82
N GLY A 48 10.47 7.92 -0.18
CA GLY A 48 9.53 8.93 -0.67
C GLY A 48 8.15 8.83 -0.05
N SER A 49 7.30 9.83 -0.31
CA SER A 49 5.96 9.94 0.27
C SER A 49 4.91 10.31 -0.77
N VAL A 50 3.84 9.52 -0.86
CA VAL A 50 2.76 9.72 -1.82
C VAL A 50 1.40 9.67 -1.13
N TYR A 51 0.48 10.51 -1.60
CA TYR A 51 -0.92 10.49 -1.21
C TYR A 51 -1.83 10.48 -2.44
N ASN A 52 -2.78 9.55 -2.47
CA ASN A 52 -3.83 9.52 -3.47
C ASN A 52 -5.17 9.14 -2.83
N LYS A 53 -6.11 10.09 -2.78
CA LYS A 53 -7.46 9.90 -2.22
C LYS A 53 -8.23 8.74 -2.87
N LYS A 54 -7.93 8.42 -4.14
CA LYS A 54 -8.54 7.32 -4.91
C LYS A 54 -7.88 5.97 -4.67
N GLY A 55 -6.71 5.95 -4.05
CA GLY A 55 -5.95 4.74 -3.77
C GLY A 55 -4.59 4.72 -4.45
N ILE A 56 -3.62 4.09 -3.80
CA ILE A 56 -2.28 3.84 -4.30
C ILE A 56 -2.23 2.41 -4.84
N ASP A 57 -1.64 2.25 -6.03
CA ASP A 57 -1.34 0.93 -6.56
C ASP A 57 -0.13 0.35 -5.82
N LEU A 58 -0.41 -0.57 -4.89
CA LEU A 58 0.61 -1.21 -4.08
C LEU A 58 1.65 -1.97 -4.90
N ARG A 59 1.25 -2.56 -6.05
CA ARG A 59 2.19 -3.30 -6.90
C ARG A 59 3.20 -2.36 -7.54
N LYS A 60 2.75 -1.20 -8.02
CA LYS A 60 3.64 -0.16 -8.56
C LYS A 60 4.56 0.43 -7.49
N ALA A 61 4.03 0.69 -6.29
CA ALA A 61 4.84 1.20 -5.18
C ALA A 61 5.95 0.21 -4.79
N LEU A 62 5.62 -1.08 -4.70
CA LEU A 62 6.59 -2.15 -4.44
C LEU A 62 7.62 -2.28 -5.57
N GLU A 63 7.18 -2.24 -6.83
CA GLU A 63 8.06 -2.32 -7.99
C GLU A 63 9.06 -1.16 -8.03
N ALA A 64 8.61 0.08 -7.74
CA ALA A 64 9.46 1.25 -7.71
C ALA A 64 10.61 1.09 -6.70
N VAL A 65 10.30 0.74 -5.45
CA VAL A 65 11.33 0.60 -4.41
C VAL A 65 12.24 -0.60 -4.63
N THR A 66 11.77 -1.66 -5.29
CA THR A 66 12.56 -2.84 -5.67
C THR A 66 13.56 -2.49 -6.77
N LYS A 67 13.19 -1.56 -7.67
CA LYS A 67 14.07 -1.00 -8.72
C LYS A 67 14.97 0.14 -8.22
N GLY A 68 14.99 0.41 -6.91
CA GLY A 68 15.79 1.48 -6.31
C GLY A 68 15.25 2.89 -6.57
N LYS A 69 14.04 3.02 -7.12
CA LYS A 69 13.34 4.31 -7.30
C LYS A 69 12.58 4.70 -6.04
N LYS A 70 12.15 5.97 -5.97
CA LYS A 70 11.22 6.41 -4.94
C LYS A 70 9.78 6.13 -5.36
N ILE A 71 8.89 6.13 -4.37
CA ILE A 71 7.45 5.89 -4.55
C ILE A 71 6.76 7.14 -5.13
N ASP A 72 7.36 8.31 -4.94
CA ASP A 72 6.90 9.63 -5.39
C ASP A 72 7.63 10.16 -6.63
N ASP A 73 8.44 9.32 -7.29
CA ASP A 73 8.99 9.56 -8.63
C ASP A 73 7.95 9.24 -9.72
#